data_AF-A0A1J4KHC4-F1
#
_entry.id   AF-A0A1J4KHC4-F1
#
_cell.length_a   1.000
_cell.length_b   1.000
_cell.length_c   1.000
_cell.angle_alpha   90.00
_cell.angle_beta   90.00
_cell.angle_gamma   90.00
#
_symmetry.space_group_name_H-M   'P 1'
#
loop_
_entity.id
_entity.type
_entity.pdbx_description
1 polymer ?
#
loop_
_entity_poly.entity_id
_entity_poly.type
_entity_poly.pdbx_seq_one_letter_code
_entity_poly.pdbx_strand_id
1 'polypeptide(L)'
;MNDAYFPNFFFFFFFFFFFFFSFEMRVIQCTKNVLTTSLDLLTLVNVNLSLFVHKNLLDSHYFCVISEMNYVKLEINGKSITCNLQKLKNCCSYFNSISNHSKHLIFDHPNISPNLDFNLLRCIINGGYYEITGNTIKDIAVLARSWNIYDLNDLEGYWNTGYYDIIEAMKKCQEYITYCNDYNFDETIERLKDFVMHISCREMVKIIFWDLICKKSRTYEMMEWLLIRLETVTNLYFKHEFINYAKKQTKKALNNSFHYQENLQEKCYLFRKIIDSPYMNYKCVSSDYDFLCYHPMFTDIVPQYHKFVHFYEYSEYKNYLSQNSSSNFQQHREILEKGNNPRQICEKIRNDQANDIVTRFDVNMKIGKSVYEACSLVNTNVPLISYAVFYGAIEFVNFFFHENAIVPDNIFIFACASGDNEIVELLENYRSDMKRALETTIIYHKQNVMEYIYEKYIDEYNTLISDYTYLVDLCIYHCNYEALYYFMQKLDLNTSLLVASAKNENSPLAIWSLTQWCFNRNELLNKKYQKYSPLGYAAKKFNSKLLKKLLDEPGIDCNQCCDDEDVYFYIFGCTPFLLCCKYYYKNRKEKYQCLHSFIQKNINLYQQTRFKFYHYLFK
;
A
#
# COMPACT_ATOMS: atom_id res chain seq x y z
N MET A 1 -62.55 -5.61 -1.12
CA MET A 1 -62.58 -7.04 -0.74
C MET A 1 -61.81 -7.81 -1.78
N ASN A 2 -60.77 -8.50 -1.28
CA ASN A 2 -60.04 -9.64 -1.81
C ASN A 2 -59.28 -9.58 -3.14
N ASP A 3 -58.13 -10.25 -3.02
CA ASP A 3 -57.21 -10.78 -4.02
C ASP A 3 -56.26 -9.79 -4.68
N ALA A 4 -54.97 -9.86 -4.32
CA ALA A 4 -54.02 -10.65 -5.09
C ALA A 4 -52.58 -10.63 -4.53
N TYR A 5 -51.87 -11.74 -4.81
CA TYR A 5 -50.41 -11.94 -4.81
C TYR A 5 -49.65 -12.02 -3.46
N PHE A 6 -49.67 -13.21 -2.85
CA PHE A 6 -48.68 -13.62 -1.83
C PHE A 6 -48.06 -15.04 -1.98
N PRO A 7 -47.80 -15.63 -3.18
CA PRO A 7 -47.08 -16.92 -3.24
C PRO A 7 -45.55 -16.80 -3.30
N ASN A 8 -44.98 -15.63 -3.62
CA ASN A 8 -43.53 -15.49 -3.83
C ASN A 8 -42.71 -15.35 -2.53
N PHE A 9 -43.32 -14.95 -1.42
CA PHE A 9 -42.58 -14.73 -0.17
C PHE A 9 -42.12 -16.05 0.46
N PHE A 10 -42.97 -17.08 0.42
CA PHE A 10 -42.65 -18.40 0.96
C PHE A 10 -41.61 -19.14 0.12
N PHE A 11 -41.67 -19.01 -1.21
CA PHE A 11 -40.69 -19.61 -2.11
C PHE A 11 -39.31 -18.95 -1.98
N PHE A 12 -39.27 -17.63 -1.80
CA PHE A 12 -38.04 -16.90 -1.52
C PHE A 12 -37.44 -17.32 -0.18
N PHE A 13 -38.27 -17.47 0.87
CA PHE A 13 -37.83 -17.92 2.18
C PHE A 13 -37.26 -19.35 2.14
N PHE A 14 -37.90 -20.26 1.40
CA PHE A 14 -37.44 -21.65 1.26
C PHE A 14 -36.13 -21.76 0.49
N PHE A 15 -35.98 -20.98 -0.60
CA PHE A 15 -34.73 -20.93 -1.37
C PHE A 15 -33.59 -20.31 -0.54
N PHE A 16 -33.90 -19.27 0.25
CA PHE A 16 -32.97 -18.65 1.18
C PHE A 16 -32.53 -19.65 2.27
N PHE A 17 -33.46 -20.40 2.84
CA PHE A 17 -33.19 -21.42 3.85
C PHE A 17 -32.31 -22.55 3.30
N PHE A 18 -32.57 -23.01 2.07
CA PHE A 18 -31.80 -24.08 1.42
C PHE A 18 -30.38 -23.64 1.02
N PHE A 19 -30.24 -22.39 0.54
CA PHE A 19 -28.93 -21.83 0.20
C PHE A 19 -28.09 -21.59 1.46
N PHE A 20 -28.73 -21.14 2.55
CA PHE A 20 -28.10 -20.97 3.86
C PHE A 20 -27.68 -22.31 4.47
N PHE A 21 -28.53 -23.33 4.40
CA PHE A 21 -28.18 -24.70 4.84
C PHE A 21 -27.04 -25.29 4.00
N SER A 22 -27.00 -25.03 2.69
CA SER A 22 -25.91 -25.48 1.81
C SER A 22 -24.59 -24.76 2.10
N PHE A 23 -24.64 -23.46 2.41
CA PHE A 23 -23.48 -22.68 2.85
C PHE A 23 -23.00 -23.10 4.25
N GLU A 24 -23.90 -23.26 5.22
CA GLU A 24 -23.63 -23.80 6.55
C GLU A 24 -23.03 -25.20 6.47
N MET A 25 -23.58 -26.11 5.67
CA MET A 25 -23.04 -27.45 5.51
C MET A 25 -21.63 -27.42 4.93
N ARG A 26 -21.32 -26.48 4.01
CA ARG A 26 -19.94 -26.31 3.50
C ARG A 26 -18.99 -25.70 4.53
N VAL A 27 -19.45 -24.76 5.35
CA VAL A 27 -18.67 -24.17 6.46
C VAL A 27 -18.43 -25.22 7.55
N ILE A 28 -19.45 -25.98 7.93
CA ILE A 28 -19.38 -27.08 8.90
C ILE A 28 -18.50 -28.21 8.38
N GLN A 29 -18.61 -28.62 7.11
CA GLN A 29 -17.72 -29.61 6.49
C GLN A 29 -16.26 -29.14 6.49
N CYS A 30 -16.01 -27.85 6.21
CA CYS A 30 -14.67 -27.26 6.32
C CYS A 30 -14.15 -27.27 7.76
N THR A 31 -15.00 -26.91 8.74
CA THR A 31 -14.63 -26.89 10.17
C THR A 31 -14.35 -28.31 10.66
N LYS A 32 -15.14 -29.29 10.20
CA LYS A 32 -14.98 -30.71 10.52
C LYS A 32 -13.73 -31.31 9.87
N ASN A 33 -13.41 -30.97 8.63
CA ASN A 33 -12.18 -31.41 7.94
C ASN A 33 -10.90 -30.81 8.56
N VAL A 34 -10.96 -29.57 9.06
CA VAL A 34 -9.88 -28.93 9.82
C VAL A 34 -9.72 -29.56 11.22
N LEU A 35 -10.82 -30.00 11.84
CA LEU A 35 -10.80 -30.68 13.14
C LEU A 35 -10.36 -32.16 13.05
N THR A 36 -10.74 -32.91 12.01
CA THR A 36 -10.32 -34.32 11.85
C THR A 36 -8.84 -34.46 11.54
N THR A 37 -8.25 -33.53 10.76
CA THR A 37 -6.80 -33.50 10.54
C THR A 37 -6.00 -33.18 11.82
N SER A 38 -6.64 -32.60 12.84
CA SER A 38 -6.01 -32.32 14.14
C SER A 38 -6.16 -33.45 15.18
N LEU A 39 -7.14 -34.33 15.03
CA LEU A 39 -7.34 -35.46 15.96
C LEU A 39 -6.42 -36.65 15.65
N ASP A 40 -6.07 -36.87 14.38
CA ASP A 40 -5.14 -37.94 13.97
C ASP A 40 -3.70 -37.71 14.46
N LEU A 41 -3.38 -36.47 14.88
CA LEU A 41 -2.08 -36.08 15.44
C LEU A 41 -1.92 -36.37 16.94
N LEU A 42 -3.00 -36.72 17.66
CA LEU A 42 -2.99 -36.86 19.13
C LEU A 42 -2.82 -38.31 19.65
N THR A 43 -2.72 -39.30 18.76
CA THR A 43 -2.58 -40.73 19.14
C THR A 43 -1.19 -41.36 18.97
N LEU A 44 -0.17 -40.57 18.66
CA LEU A 44 1.22 -41.02 18.77
C LEU A 44 2.06 -39.91 19.40
N VAL A 45 2.54 -40.14 20.63
CA VAL A 45 3.92 -39.89 21.05
C VAL A 45 4.05 -40.19 22.54
N ASN A 46 4.97 -41.10 22.84
CA ASN A 46 5.47 -41.39 24.18
C ASN A 46 7.00 -41.38 24.05
N VAL A 47 7.67 -40.23 24.24
CA VAL A 47 9.14 -40.14 24.40
C VAL A 47 9.52 -38.91 25.25
N ASN A 48 10.45 -39.16 26.18
CA ASN A 48 11.04 -38.24 27.17
C ASN A 48 11.72 -36.99 26.58
N LEU A 49 11.49 -35.85 27.25
CA LEU A 49 12.28 -34.61 27.13
C LEU A 49 12.70 -34.17 28.54
N SER A 50 14.00 -34.19 28.81
CA SER A 50 14.59 -33.61 30.03
C SER A 50 14.74 -32.10 29.85
N LEU A 51 13.99 -31.33 30.63
CA LEU A 51 14.03 -29.86 30.69
C LEU A 51 14.83 -29.42 31.93
N PHE A 52 15.88 -28.63 31.75
CA PHE A 52 16.47 -27.81 32.80
C PHE A 52 16.10 -26.35 32.52
N VAL A 53 15.43 -25.69 33.48
CA VAL A 53 15.08 -24.26 33.41
C VAL A 53 15.78 -23.54 34.56
N HIS A 54 16.68 -22.62 34.25
CA HIS A 54 17.14 -21.61 35.21
C HIS A 54 16.37 -20.31 34.99
N LYS A 55 15.69 -19.88 36.06
CA LYS A 55 14.82 -18.72 36.13
C LYS A 55 15.60 -17.58 36.75
N ASN A 56 16.14 -16.67 35.93
CA ASN A 56 16.53 -15.28 36.25
C ASN A 56 17.41 -14.77 35.11
N LEU A 57 16.91 -13.81 34.31
CA LEU A 57 17.66 -12.87 33.44
C LEU A 57 16.59 -12.08 32.64
N LEU A 58 16.27 -10.85 33.03
CA LEU A 58 15.10 -10.10 32.55
C LEU A 58 15.41 -8.89 31.65
N ASP A 59 16.67 -8.61 31.29
CA ASP A 59 17.01 -7.36 30.56
C ASP A 59 17.84 -7.55 29.28
N SER A 60 17.81 -8.74 28.66
CA SER A 60 18.52 -9.00 27.40
C SER A 60 17.68 -9.83 26.42
N HIS A 61 17.72 -9.44 25.13
CA HIS A 61 16.98 -10.10 24.05
C HIS A 61 17.66 -11.42 23.67
N TYR A 62 16.98 -12.55 23.87
CA TYR A 62 17.54 -13.90 23.68
C TYR A 62 16.69 -14.74 22.70
N PHE A 63 17.35 -15.71 22.03
CA PHE A 63 16.74 -16.71 21.13
C PHE A 63 16.61 -18.11 21.77
N CYS A 64 15.52 -18.83 21.51
CA CYS A 64 15.45 -20.28 21.77
C CYS A 64 15.06 -21.03 20.50
N VAL A 65 15.69 -22.17 20.22
CA VAL A 65 15.34 -23.03 19.07
C VAL A 65 14.71 -24.31 19.58
N ILE A 66 13.44 -24.53 19.24
CA ILE A 66 12.70 -25.75 19.58
C ILE A 66 12.54 -26.57 18.29
N SER A 67 13.03 -27.81 18.30
CA SER A 67 12.89 -28.75 17.19
C SER A 67 11.62 -29.59 17.39
N GLU A 68 10.67 -29.49 16.45
CA GLU A 68 9.52 -30.39 16.33
C GLU A 68 9.68 -31.26 15.07
N MET A 69 9.01 -32.42 14.99
CA MET A 69 9.33 -33.49 14.01
C MET A 69 9.49 -33.05 12.54
N ASN A 70 8.83 -31.95 12.12
CA ASN A 70 8.90 -31.42 10.75
C ASN A 70 9.24 -29.92 10.67
N TYR A 71 9.46 -29.24 11.79
CA TYR A 71 9.68 -27.80 11.83
C TYR A 71 10.72 -27.39 12.88
N VAL A 72 11.50 -26.36 12.57
CA VAL A 72 12.35 -25.65 13.53
C VAL A 72 11.62 -24.39 13.96
N LYS A 73 11.33 -24.27 15.25
CA LYS A 73 10.65 -23.12 15.83
C LYS A 73 11.70 -22.19 16.46
N LEU A 74 11.91 -21.03 15.85
CA LEU A 74 12.79 -19.96 16.32
C LEU A 74 11.99 -19.02 17.22
N GLU A 75 12.27 -18.97 18.51
CA GLU A 75 11.67 -17.99 19.40
C GLU A 75 12.52 -16.72 19.51
N ILE A 76 11.92 -15.57 19.18
CA ILE A 76 12.48 -14.22 19.31
C ILE A 76 11.62 -13.44 20.30
N ASN A 77 12.16 -13.09 21.46
CA ASN A 77 11.44 -12.30 22.47
C ASN A 77 10.04 -12.89 22.81
N GLY A 78 9.95 -14.22 22.96
CA GLY A 78 8.69 -14.92 23.24
C GLY A 78 7.74 -15.10 22.04
N LYS A 79 8.19 -14.79 20.81
CA LYS A 79 7.44 -15.05 19.57
C LYS A 79 8.12 -16.10 18.72
N SER A 80 7.38 -17.11 18.32
CA SER A 80 7.91 -18.22 17.54
C SER A 80 7.76 -18.03 16.03
N ILE A 81 8.83 -18.29 15.29
CA ILE A 81 8.89 -18.36 13.84
C ILE A 81 9.19 -19.82 13.44
N THR A 82 8.29 -20.46 12.71
CA THR A 82 8.43 -21.88 12.31
C THR A 82 9.01 -22.02 10.91
N CYS A 83 10.16 -22.67 10.79
CA CYS A 83 10.80 -23.08 9.54
C CYS A 83 10.56 -24.57 9.27
N ASN A 84 10.47 -24.98 8.01
CA ASN A 84 10.41 -26.40 7.63
C ASN A 84 11.76 -27.10 7.90
N LEU A 85 11.76 -28.16 8.71
CA LEU A 85 12.95 -28.91 9.12
C LEU A 85 13.63 -29.64 7.94
N GLN A 86 12.88 -30.07 6.93
CA GLN A 86 13.46 -30.74 5.75
C GLN A 86 14.25 -29.75 4.88
N LYS A 87 13.74 -28.53 4.70
CA LYS A 87 14.49 -27.45 4.02
C LYS A 87 15.77 -27.12 4.79
N LEU A 88 15.65 -27.01 6.12
CA LEU A 88 16.79 -26.70 7.00
C LEU A 88 17.80 -27.86 7.05
N LYS A 89 17.35 -29.12 7.05
CA LYS A 89 18.19 -30.32 6.96
C LYS A 89 18.92 -30.44 5.62
N ASN A 90 18.27 -30.13 4.50
CA ASN A 90 18.92 -30.11 3.19
C ASN A 90 20.05 -29.05 3.12
N CYS A 91 19.87 -27.92 3.81
CA CYS A 91 20.92 -26.92 4.01
C CYS A 91 21.99 -27.39 5.01
N CYS A 92 21.62 -28.00 6.13
CA CYS A 92 22.57 -28.53 7.11
C CYS A 92 23.39 -29.72 6.58
N SER A 93 22.85 -30.58 5.72
CA SER A 93 23.62 -31.65 5.07
C SER A 93 24.68 -31.08 4.13
N TYR A 94 24.40 -29.93 3.49
CA TYR A 94 25.37 -29.17 2.70
C TYR A 94 26.45 -28.53 3.59
N PHE A 95 26.12 -28.05 4.80
CA PHE A 95 27.12 -27.52 5.73
C PHE A 95 27.93 -28.60 6.49
N ASN A 96 27.32 -29.74 6.81
CA ASN A 96 27.99 -30.88 7.44
C ASN A 96 28.92 -31.63 6.46
N SER A 97 28.65 -31.57 5.15
CA SER A 97 29.61 -32.04 4.15
C SER A 97 30.82 -31.10 3.99
N ILE A 98 30.66 -29.82 4.33
CA ILE A 98 31.72 -28.81 4.30
C ILE A 98 32.51 -28.74 5.62
N SER A 99 31.89 -29.04 6.77
CA SER A 99 32.58 -28.99 8.08
C SER A 99 33.72 -30.01 8.22
N ASN A 100 33.78 -31.01 7.33
CA ASN A 100 34.86 -32.00 7.30
C ASN A 100 36.01 -31.62 6.35
N HIS A 101 35.85 -30.61 5.48
CA HIS A 101 36.90 -30.18 4.55
C HIS A 101 36.98 -28.65 4.43
N SER A 102 38.12 -28.13 4.88
CA SER A 102 38.71 -26.78 4.70
C SER A 102 37.78 -25.58 4.44
N LYS A 103 37.96 -24.53 5.26
CA LYS A 103 37.37 -23.18 5.16
C LYS A 103 37.39 -22.52 3.77
N HIS A 104 38.10 -23.08 2.79
CA HIS A 104 38.25 -22.54 1.44
C HIS A 104 37.10 -22.88 0.47
N LEU A 105 36.26 -23.89 0.74
CA LEU A 105 35.19 -24.31 -0.17
C LEU A 105 33.86 -23.53 -0.01
N ILE A 106 33.72 -22.70 1.03
CA ILE A 106 32.48 -21.95 1.30
C ILE A 106 32.39 -20.68 0.43
N PHE A 107 33.52 -20.16 -0.05
CA PHE A 107 33.57 -18.93 -0.84
C PHE A 107 33.01 -19.06 -2.26
N ASP A 108 32.70 -20.28 -2.72
CA ASP A 108 32.25 -20.51 -4.09
C ASP A 108 30.72 -20.61 -4.24
N HIS A 109 29.93 -20.52 -3.16
CA HIS A 109 28.48 -20.43 -3.31
C HIS A 109 28.08 -18.99 -3.68
N PRO A 110 27.57 -18.74 -4.91
CA PRO A 110 27.44 -17.38 -5.46
C PRO A 110 26.45 -16.48 -4.69
N ASN A 111 25.65 -17.06 -3.78
CA ASN A 111 24.60 -16.36 -3.03
C ASN A 111 24.88 -16.20 -1.52
N ILE A 112 26.05 -16.59 -1.01
CA ILE A 112 26.38 -16.44 0.42
C ILE A 112 27.40 -15.31 0.57
N SER A 113 27.06 -14.29 1.35
CA SER A 113 27.96 -13.17 1.64
C SER A 113 29.25 -13.68 2.31
N PRO A 114 30.44 -13.23 1.87
CA PRO A 114 31.70 -13.58 2.52
C PRO A 114 31.81 -13.04 3.96
N ASN A 115 30.93 -12.12 4.35
CA ASN A 115 30.88 -11.50 5.67
C ASN A 115 29.85 -12.13 6.61
N LEU A 116 29.22 -13.26 6.23
CA LEU A 116 28.22 -13.91 7.06
C LEU A 116 28.85 -14.37 8.38
N ASP A 117 28.27 -13.98 9.53
CA ASP A 117 28.73 -14.51 10.83
C ASP A 117 28.41 -16.01 10.95
N PHE A 118 29.40 -16.86 10.66
CA PHE A 118 29.27 -18.31 10.80
C PHE A 118 29.04 -18.75 12.25
N ASN A 119 29.40 -17.93 13.25
CA ASN A 119 29.09 -18.23 14.64
C ASN A 119 27.60 -18.05 14.91
N LEU A 120 26.95 -17.06 14.29
CA LEU A 120 25.49 -16.90 14.32
C LEU A 120 24.79 -18.11 13.70
N LEU A 121 25.23 -18.55 12.50
CA LEU A 121 24.69 -19.74 11.85
C LEU A 121 24.83 -21.00 12.72
N ARG A 122 26.01 -21.18 13.30
CA ARG A 122 26.34 -22.31 14.18
C ARG A 122 25.54 -22.26 15.48
N CYS A 123 25.33 -21.07 16.05
CA CYS A 123 24.46 -20.88 17.21
C CYS A 123 23.01 -21.22 16.87
N ILE A 124 22.47 -20.74 15.75
CA ILE A 124 21.10 -21.03 15.32
C ILE A 124 20.91 -22.55 15.11
N ILE A 125 21.84 -23.20 14.41
CA ILE A 125 21.75 -24.66 14.13
C ILE A 125 21.85 -25.49 15.40
N ASN A 126 22.66 -25.07 16.37
CA ASN A 126 22.88 -25.81 17.62
C ASN A 126 21.89 -25.41 18.73
N GLY A 127 20.91 -24.55 18.45
CA GLY A 127 19.94 -24.06 19.43
C GLY A 127 20.54 -23.20 20.55
N GLY A 128 21.66 -22.52 20.26
CA GLY A 128 22.27 -21.55 21.16
C GLY A 128 21.51 -20.23 21.23
N TYR A 129 21.61 -19.56 22.37
CA TYR A 129 21.13 -18.20 22.57
C TYR A 129 22.08 -17.21 21.87
N TYR A 130 21.52 -16.25 21.13
CA TYR A 130 22.30 -15.20 20.46
C TYR A 130 21.62 -13.83 20.70
N GLU A 131 22.37 -12.74 20.66
CA GLU A 131 21.82 -11.38 20.83
C GLU A 131 21.51 -10.76 19.47
N ILE A 132 20.29 -10.26 19.27
CA ILE A 132 19.92 -9.62 18.00
C ILE A 132 20.45 -8.19 17.96
N THR A 133 21.47 -7.98 17.14
CA THR A 133 21.94 -6.65 16.72
C THR A 133 21.49 -6.35 15.29
N GLY A 134 21.51 -5.08 14.88
CA GLY A 134 21.21 -4.68 13.50
C GLY A 134 22.06 -5.42 12.44
N ASN A 135 23.29 -5.80 12.77
CA ASN A 135 24.17 -6.58 11.88
C ASN A 135 23.72 -8.04 11.75
N THR A 136 23.35 -8.68 12.85
CA THR A 136 22.95 -10.10 12.85
C THR A 136 21.62 -10.35 12.13
N ILE A 137 20.73 -9.36 12.07
CA ILE A 137 19.49 -9.43 11.29
C ILE A 137 19.80 -9.45 9.80
N LYS A 138 20.81 -8.70 9.35
CA LYS A 138 21.23 -8.73 7.93
C LYS A 138 21.69 -10.12 7.57
N ASP A 139 22.47 -10.77 8.44
CA ASP A 139 22.93 -12.14 8.22
C ASP A 139 21.76 -13.14 8.25
N ILE A 140 20.82 -13.01 9.18
CA ILE A 140 19.59 -13.82 9.22
C ILE A 140 18.73 -13.60 7.97
N ALA A 141 18.62 -12.37 7.47
CA ALA A 141 17.87 -12.04 6.26
C ALA A 141 18.54 -12.62 5.01
N VAL A 142 19.87 -12.58 4.92
CA VAL A 142 20.67 -13.24 3.85
C VAL A 142 20.46 -14.76 3.88
N LEU A 143 20.44 -15.35 5.07
CA LEU A 143 20.17 -16.78 5.24
C LEU A 143 18.73 -17.14 4.89
N ALA A 144 17.76 -16.36 5.36
CA ALA A 144 16.36 -16.52 5.01
C ALA A 144 16.13 -16.36 3.49
N ARG A 145 16.87 -15.44 2.83
CA ARG A 145 16.88 -15.22 1.37
C ARG A 145 17.43 -16.42 0.61
N SER A 146 18.65 -16.86 0.97
CA SER A 146 19.30 -18.01 0.31
C SER A 146 18.54 -19.32 0.51
N TRP A 147 17.77 -19.43 1.58
CA TRP A 147 17.02 -20.63 1.90
C TRP A 147 15.50 -20.52 1.64
N ASN A 148 15.02 -19.38 1.15
CA ASN A 148 13.62 -19.11 0.86
C ASN A 148 12.69 -19.44 2.07
N ILE A 149 13.15 -19.04 3.27
CA ILE A 149 12.58 -19.49 4.56
C ILE A 149 11.46 -18.57 5.06
N TYR A 150 11.50 -17.25 4.79
CA TYR A 150 10.50 -16.31 5.31
C TYR A 150 10.07 -15.26 4.28
N ASP A 151 8.82 -14.81 4.44
CA ASP A 151 8.29 -13.58 3.87
C ASP A 151 8.81 -12.44 4.77
N LEU A 152 9.63 -11.52 4.24
CA LEU A 152 10.24 -10.41 5.02
C LEU A 152 9.22 -9.60 5.84
N ASN A 153 7.94 -9.70 5.49
CA ASN A 153 6.77 -9.24 6.24
C ASN A 153 6.80 -9.62 7.73
N ASP A 154 7.49 -10.70 8.09
CA ASP A 154 7.61 -11.12 9.48
C ASP A 154 8.67 -10.33 10.25
N LEU A 155 9.69 -9.75 9.62
CA LEU A 155 10.70 -8.92 10.32
C LEU A 155 10.23 -7.48 10.57
N GLU A 156 9.13 -7.05 9.94
CA GLU A 156 8.58 -5.71 10.12
C GLU A 156 8.15 -5.49 11.58
N GLY A 157 8.58 -4.39 12.21
CA GLY A 157 8.14 -3.93 13.54
C GLY A 157 8.54 -4.84 14.71
N TYR A 158 9.67 -5.53 14.60
CA TYR A 158 10.33 -6.19 15.75
C TYR A 158 11.02 -5.19 16.70
N TRP A 159 11.16 -3.93 16.30
CA TRP A 159 11.93 -2.94 17.05
C TRP A 159 11.01 -2.00 17.81
N ASN A 160 10.84 -2.34 19.08
CA ASN A 160 10.34 -1.47 20.13
C ASN A 160 11.47 -0.52 20.57
N THR A 161 12.04 0.27 19.64
CA THR A 161 12.97 1.33 20.03
C THR A 161 12.13 2.41 20.67
N GLY A 162 11.95 2.32 21.99
CA GLY A 162 11.01 3.08 22.80
C GLY A 162 11.25 4.58 22.88
N TYR A 163 11.69 5.25 21.81
CA TYR A 163 11.94 6.69 21.79
C TYR A 163 11.73 7.40 20.44
N TYR A 164 11.57 6.69 19.32
CA TYR A 164 11.35 7.38 18.03
C TYR A 164 9.85 7.54 17.73
N ASP A 165 9.45 8.80 17.52
CA ASP A 165 8.20 9.13 16.86
C ASP A 165 8.24 8.58 15.43
N ILE A 166 7.42 7.56 15.17
CA ILE A 166 7.41 6.89 13.87
C ILE A 166 7.01 7.84 12.73
N ILE A 167 6.22 8.87 13.04
CA ILE A 167 5.80 9.85 12.05
C ILE A 167 6.97 10.75 11.69
N GLU A 168 7.77 11.17 12.68
CA GLU A 168 9.00 11.90 12.42
C GLU A 168 9.97 11.07 11.58
N ALA A 169 10.07 9.75 11.85
CA ALA A 169 10.88 8.84 11.04
C ALA A 169 10.36 8.71 9.60
N MET A 170 9.04 8.59 9.41
CA MET A 170 8.41 8.54 8.09
C MET A 170 8.56 9.87 7.34
N LYS A 171 8.42 11.01 8.03
CA LYS A 171 8.67 12.35 7.49
C LYS A 171 10.12 12.49 7.03
N LYS A 172 11.10 12.18 7.88
CA LYS A 172 12.54 12.23 7.51
C LYS A 172 12.87 11.30 6.34
N CYS A 173 12.28 10.10 6.33
CA CYS A 173 12.41 9.19 5.20
C CYS A 173 11.85 9.81 3.91
N GLN A 174 10.67 10.42 3.97
CA GLN A 174 10.08 11.14 2.83
C GLN A 174 10.97 12.29 2.39
N GLU A 175 11.50 13.11 3.32
CA GLU A 175 12.43 14.20 3.03
C GLU A 175 13.69 13.71 2.32
N TYR A 176 14.30 12.60 2.75
CA TYR A 176 15.48 12.03 2.10
C TYR A 176 15.18 11.40 0.74
N ILE A 177 13.99 10.83 0.53
CA ILE A 177 13.57 10.30 -0.77
C ILE A 177 13.26 11.43 -1.74
N THR A 178 12.47 12.42 -1.27
CA THR A 178 12.46 13.80 -1.76
C THR A 178 13.90 14.31 -1.79
N TYR A 179 14.33 15.41 -2.39
CA TYR A 179 15.73 15.90 -2.30
C TYR A 179 16.88 14.95 -2.73
N CYS A 180 16.70 13.64 -2.92
CA CYS A 180 17.68 12.72 -3.47
C CYS A 180 17.99 13.13 -4.92
N ASN A 181 19.27 13.30 -5.20
CA ASN A 181 19.83 13.70 -6.48
C ASN A 181 21.24 13.13 -6.64
N ASP A 182 21.85 13.33 -7.80
CA ASP A 182 23.18 12.78 -8.10
C ASP A 182 24.27 13.20 -7.10
N TYR A 183 24.15 14.37 -6.46
CA TYR A 183 25.16 14.91 -5.54
C TYR A 183 25.07 14.32 -4.12
N ASN A 184 23.88 13.92 -3.67
CA ASN A 184 23.65 13.42 -2.31
C ASN A 184 23.16 11.97 -2.27
N PHE A 185 23.26 11.24 -3.39
CA PHE A 185 22.69 9.89 -3.53
C PHE A 185 23.23 8.91 -2.48
N ASP A 186 24.56 8.80 -2.33
CA ASP A 186 25.16 7.87 -1.37
C ASP A 186 24.88 8.23 0.09
N GLU A 187 24.89 9.54 0.42
CA GLU A 187 24.52 10.03 1.75
C GLU A 187 23.05 9.69 2.07
N THR A 188 22.16 9.86 1.08
CA THR A 188 20.74 9.52 1.17
C THR A 188 20.56 8.03 1.42
N ILE A 189 21.30 7.17 0.73
CA ILE A 189 21.24 5.72 0.92
C ILE A 189 21.66 5.31 2.32
N GLU A 190 22.77 5.86 2.84
CA GLU A 190 23.23 5.52 4.20
C GLU A 190 22.22 5.96 5.25
N ARG A 191 21.57 7.11 5.07
CA ARG A 191 20.49 7.56 5.97
C ARG A 191 19.24 6.67 5.86
N LEU A 192 18.79 6.37 4.64
CA LEU A 192 17.58 5.56 4.42
C LEU A 192 17.72 4.15 4.99
N LYS A 193 18.91 3.55 4.89
CA LYS A 193 19.23 2.25 5.46
C LYS A 193 18.89 2.14 6.95
N ASP A 194 19.08 3.21 7.72
CA ASP A 194 18.74 3.23 9.14
C ASP A 194 17.21 3.29 9.36
N PHE A 195 16.47 4.00 8.50
CA PHE A 195 15.01 4.07 8.57
C PHE A 195 14.30 2.78 8.23
N VAL A 196 14.89 1.92 7.39
CA VAL A 196 14.29 0.62 7.00
C VAL A 196 13.87 -0.20 8.21
N MET A 197 14.65 -0.13 9.30
CA MET A 197 14.37 -0.84 10.54
C MET A 197 13.16 -0.29 11.30
N HIS A 198 12.86 1.00 11.13
CA HIS A 198 11.79 1.71 11.83
C HIS A 198 10.46 1.70 11.07
N ILE A 199 10.49 2.01 9.77
CA ILE A 199 9.26 2.22 8.98
C ILE A 199 8.82 0.99 8.18
N SER A 200 9.69 -0.02 8.04
CA SER A 200 9.53 -1.18 7.16
C SER A 200 9.83 -0.93 5.68
N CYS A 201 10.27 -1.99 4.99
CA CYS A 201 10.53 -1.97 3.55
C CYS A 201 9.27 -1.59 2.76
N ARG A 202 8.09 -2.11 3.14
CA ARG A 202 6.84 -1.79 2.44
C ARG A 202 6.45 -0.34 2.54
N GLU A 203 6.47 0.25 3.73
CA GLU A 203 6.08 1.67 3.84
C GLU A 203 7.09 2.57 3.13
N MET A 204 8.39 2.25 3.18
CA MET A 204 9.40 2.96 2.40
C MET A 204 9.14 2.85 0.89
N VAL A 205 8.81 1.65 0.39
CA VAL A 205 8.39 1.44 -1.00
C VAL A 205 7.17 2.28 -1.37
N LYS A 206 6.18 2.41 -0.47
CA LYS A 206 5.01 3.28 -0.70
C LYS A 206 5.42 4.76 -0.77
N ILE A 207 6.34 5.21 0.09
CA ILE A 207 6.87 6.58 0.06
C ILE A 207 7.57 6.84 -1.27
N ILE A 208 8.49 5.96 -1.70
CA ILE A 208 9.18 6.07 -3.00
C ILE A 208 8.18 6.11 -4.15
N PHE A 209 7.18 5.23 -4.13
CA PHE A 209 6.14 5.19 -5.16
C PHE A 209 5.35 6.49 -5.23
N TRP A 210 4.88 7.01 -4.10
CA TRP A 210 4.08 8.22 -4.09
C TRP A 210 4.89 9.48 -4.38
N ASP A 211 6.16 9.56 -3.95
CA ASP A 211 7.03 10.67 -4.32
C ASP A 211 7.21 10.77 -5.84
N LEU A 212 7.37 9.63 -6.54
CA LEU A 212 7.40 9.55 -8.00
C LEU A 212 6.09 10.00 -8.67
N ILE A 213 4.94 9.61 -8.09
CA ILE A 213 3.63 9.97 -8.63
C ILE A 213 3.38 11.47 -8.49
N CYS A 214 3.87 12.10 -7.42
CA CYS A 214 3.51 13.47 -7.06
C CYS A 214 4.50 14.53 -7.57
N LYS A 215 5.77 14.17 -7.83
CA LYS A 215 6.81 15.13 -8.22
C LYS A 215 7.21 15.05 -9.69
N LYS A 216 7.03 16.17 -10.38
CA LYS A 216 7.26 16.33 -11.84
C LYS A 216 8.71 16.24 -12.27
N SER A 217 9.66 16.57 -11.40
CA SER A 217 11.06 16.84 -11.79
C SER A 217 11.99 15.63 -11.71
N ARG A 218 11.48 14.44 -11.37
CA ARG A 218 12.33 13.27 -11.11
C ARG A 218 12.21 12.20 -12.17
N THR A 219 13.37 11.68 -12.55
CA THR A 219 13.55 10.59 -13.47
C THR A 219 13.29 9.27 -12.74
N TYR A 220 12.54 8.37 -13.39
CA TYR A 220 12.32 7.01 -12.89
C TYR A 220 13.65 6.28 -12.65
N GLU A 221 14.63 6.59 -13.50
CA GLU A 221 15.99 6.08 -13.49
C GLU A 221 16.69 6.29 -12.14
N MET A 222 16.60 7.49 -11.57
CA MET A 222 17.20 7.79 -10.26
C MET A 222 16.58 6.91 -9.16
N MET A 223 15.27 6.72 -9.19
CA MET A 223 14.57 5.90 -8.20
C MET A 223 14.83 4.41 -8.39
N GLU A 224 15.04 3.97 -9.62
CA GLU A 224 15.49 2.62 -9.91
C GLU A 224 16.87 2.36 -9.29
N TRP A 225 17.83 3.28 -9.46
CA TRP A 225 19.11 3.21 -8.79
C TRP A 225 18.97 3.21 -7.27
N LEU A 226 18.08 4.06 -6.72
CA LEU A 226 17.79 4.10 -5.29
C LEU A 226 17.32 2.74 -4.78
N LEU A 227 16.35 2.11 -5.46
CA LEU A 227 15.81 0.80 -5.09
C LEU A 227 16.88 -0.30 -5.13
N ILE A 228 17.71 -0.32 -6.18
CA ILE A 228 18.81 -1.29 -6.33
C ILE A 228 19.83 -1.12 -5.21
N ARG A 229 20.20 0.13 -4.92
CA ARG A 229 21.20 0.42 -3.90
C ARG A 229 20.67 0.11 -2.51
N LEU A 230 19.41 0.45 -2.19
CA LEU A 230 18.74 0.06 -0.96
C LEU A 230 18.68 -1.45 -0.79
N GLU A 231 18.27 -2.19 -1.82
CA GLU A 231 18.27 -3.66 -1.80
C GLU A 231 19.68 -4.22 -1.54
N THR A 232 20.71 -3.62 -2.13
CA THR A 232 22.10 -4.03 -1.94
C THR A 232 22.60 -3.81 -0.50
N VAL A 233 22.32 -2.63 0.08
CA VAL A 233 22.85 -2.28 1.42
C VAL A 233 22.03 -2.87 2.58
N THR A 234 20.76 -3.20 2.34
CA THR A 234 19.86 -3.76 3.36
C THR A 234 19.59 -5.25 3.21
N ASN A 235 19.93 -5.84 2.05
CA ASN A 235 19.57 -7.21 1.66
C ASN A 235 18.05 -7.49 1.62
N LEU A 236 17.21 -6.45 1.48
CA LEU A 236 15.74 -6.58 1.39
C LEU A 236 15.24 -6.44 -0.05
N TYR A 237 14.08 -7.03 -0.36
CA TYR A 237 13.50 -7.04 -1.72
C TYR A 237 12.75 -5.74 -2.10
N PHE A 238 13.40 -4.59 -1.97
CA PHE A 238 12.81 -3.28 -2.31
C PHE A 238 12.20 -3.25 -3.70
N LYS A 239 12.94 -3.75 -4.68
CA LYS A 239 12.52 -3.76 -6.08
C LYS A 239 11.30 -4.64 -6.33
N HIS A 240 11.29 -5.86 -5.80
CA HIS A 240 10.16 -6.78 -5.95
C HIS A 240 8.90 -6.21 -5.27
N GLU A 241 9.02 -5.66 -4.06
CA GLU A 241 7.90 -5.01 -3.38
C GLU A 241 7.41 -3.78 -4.14
N PHE A 242 8.31 -2.98 -4.71
CA PHE A 242 7.95 -1.82 -5.53
C PHE A 242 7.16 -2.21 -6.78
N ILE A 243 7.64 -3.22 -7.52
CA ILE A 243 6.94 -3.75 -8.70
C ILE A 243 5.54 -4.26 -8.33
N ASN A 244 5.42 -5.02 -7.24
CA ASN A 244 4.14 -5.56 -6.77
C ASN A 244 3.19 -4.46 -6.31
N TYR A 245 3.71 -3.46 -5.60
CA TYR A 245 2.92 -2.32 -5.15
C TYR A 245 2.43 -1.49 -6.34
N ALA A 246 3.31 -1.15 -7.29
CA ALA A 246 2.95 -0.43 -8.50
C ALA A 246 1.88 -1.18 -9.30
N LYS A 247 2.08 -2.49 -9.54
CA LYS A 247 1.07 -3.35 -10.19
C LYS A 247 -0.28 -3.34 -9.46
N LYS A 248 -0.27 -3.46 -8.12
CA LYS A 248 -1.49 -3.40 -7.29
C LYS A 248 -2.21 -2.05 -7.44
N GLN A 249 -1.47 -0.93 -7.40
CA GLN A 249 -2.04 0.42 -7.52
C GLN A 249 -2.59 0.69 -8.93
N THR A 250 -1.86 0.31 -9.98
CA THR A 250 -2.28 0.50 -11.37
C THR A 250 -3.49 -0.37 -11.70
N LYS A 251 -3.54 -1.63 -11.23
CA LYS A 251 -4.72 -2.49 -11.36
C LYS A 251 -5.92 -1.94 -10.59
N LYS A 252 -5.72 -1.42 -9.37
CA LYS A 252 -6.79 -0.77 -8.58
C LYS A 252 -7.34 0.45 -9.31
N ALA A 253 -6.46 1.26 -9.90
CA ALA A 253 -6.87 2.37 -10.75
C ALA A 253 -7.70 1.83 -11.91
N LEU A 254 -7.12 1.05 -12.83
CA LEU A 254 -7.83 0.60 -14.04
C LEU A 254 -9.17 -0.11 -13.80
N ASN A 255 -9.34 -0.84 -12.70
CA ASN A 255 -10.60 -1.51 -12.37
C ASN A 255 -11.73 -0.57 -11.91
N ASN A 256 -11.41 0.62 -11.40
CA ASN A 256 -12.41 1.58 -10.90
C ASN A 256 -12.94 2.51 -12.02
N SER A 257 -12.74 2.16 -13.31
CA SER A 257 -12.74 3.08 -14.47
C SER A 257 -14.09 3.75 -14.81
N PHE A 258 -15.15 3.45 -14.06
CA PHE A 258 -16.46 4.09 -14.22
C PHE A 258 -16.56 5.48 -13.54
N HIS A 259 -15.61 5.89 -12.71
CA HIS A 259 -15.57 7.20 -12.06
C HIS A 259 -14.19 7.85 -12.17
N TYR A 260 -14.13 9.19 -12.23
CA TYR A 260 -12.88 9.98 -12.25
C TYR A 260 -11.85 9.42 -11.27
N GLN A 261 -10.64 9.15 -11.75
CA GLN A 261 -9.62 8.48 -10.95
C GLN A 261 -8.45 9.39 -10.67
N GLU A 262 -8.23 9.59 -9.37
CA GLU A 262 -7.01 10.20 -8.88
C GLU A 262 -5.78 9.40 -9.32
N ASN A 263 -4.91 10.10 -10.04
CA ASN A 263 -3.58 9.67 -10.44
C ASN A 263 -3.53 8.42 -11.35
N LEU A 264 -4.54 8.18 -12.20
CA LEU A 264 -4.53 7.05 -13.13
C LEU A 264 -3.37 7.15 -14.12
N GLN A 265 -3.16 8.30 -14.74
CA GLN A 265 -2.08 8.51 -15.71
C GLN A 265 -0.71 8.29 -15.08
N GLU A 266 -0.48 8.87 -13.91
CA GLU A 266 0.76 8.78 -13.18
C GLU A 266 1.08 7.31 -12.84
N LYS A 267 0.07 6.55 -12.36
CA LYS A 267 0.21 5.11 -12.05
C LYS A 267 0.46 4.27 -13.30
N CYS A 268 -0.22 4.56 -14.40
CA CYS A 268 -0.01 3.87 -15.67
C CYS A 268 1.38 4.18 -16.22
N TYR A 269 1.79 5.44 -16.20
CA TYR A 269 3.08 5.93 -16.67
C TYR A 269 4.24 5.30 -15.89
N LEU A 270 4.16 5.34 -14.56
CA LEU A 270 5.17 4.71 -13.70
C LEU A 270 5.23 3.20 -13.94
N PHE A 271 4.07 2.52 -14.02
CA PHE A 271 4.07 1.08 -14.29
C PHE A 271 4.61 0.76 -15.69
N ARG A 272 4.40 1.64 -16.66
CA ARG A 272 4.96 1.51 -17.99
C ARG A 272 6.49 1.54 -17.96
N LYS A 273 7.07 2.52 -17.26
CA LYS A 273 8.53 2.62 -17.05
C LYS A 273 9.11 1.37 -16.41
N ILE A 274 8.41 0.79 -15.42
CA ILE A 274 8.82 -0.47 -14.79
C ILE A 274 8.86 -1.62 -15.81
N ILE A 275 7.87 -1.73 -16.71
CA ILE A 275 7.82 -2.77 -17.75
C ILE A 275 8.95 -2.60 -18.76
N ASP A 276 9.24 -1.36 -19.16
CA ASP A 276 10.31 -1.07 -20.12
C ASP A 276 11.72 -1.24 -19.50
N SER A 277 11.82 -1.26 -18.16
CA SER A 277 13.09 -1.50 -17.47
C SER A 277 13.65 -2.90 -17.79
N PRO A 278 14.98 -3.07 -17.85
CA PRO A 278 15.62 -4.37 -18.12
C PRO A 278 15.35 -5.41 -17.03
N TYR A 279 14.74 -4.99 -15.94
CA TYR A 279 14.57 -5.77 -14.74
C TYR A 279 13.23 -6.48 -14.62
N MET A 280 12.21 -6.02 -15.36
CA MET A 280 10.94 -6.70 -15.42
C MET A 280 10.93 -7.62 -16.64
N ASN A 281 11.00 -8.93 -16.42
CA ASN A 281 10.75 -9.86 -17.52
C ASN A 281 9.29 -9.71 -17.94
N TYR A 282 9.03 -9.31 -19.19
CA TYR A 282 7.68 -9.16 -19.73
C TYR A 282 6.77 -10.39 -19.48
N LYS A 283 7.36 -11.60 -19.38
CA LYS A 283 6.65 -12.83 -19.02
C LYS A 283 6.07 -12.84 -17.60
N CYS A 284 6.56 -11.99 -16.70
CA CYS A 284 6.00 -11.82 -15.35
C CYS A 284 4.75 -10.92 -15.34
N VAL A 285 4.58 -10.12 -16.40
CA VAL A 285 3.39 -9.29 -16.63
C VAL A 285 2.32 -10.08 -17.37
N SER A 286 2.72 -11.10 -18.14
CA SER A 286 1.85 -11.76 -19.10
C SER A 286 0.68 -12.54 -18.51
N SER A 287 0.80 -13.03 -17.28
CA SER A 287 -0.30 -13.68 -16.58
C SER A 287 -1.42 -12.73 -16.18
N ASP A 288 -1.20 -11.41 -16.25
CA ASP A 288 -2.13 -10.38 -15.78
C ASP A 288 -2.53 -9.38 -16.90
N TYR A 289 -2.35 -9.74 -18.18
CA TYR A 289 -2.63 -8.83 -19.30
C TYR A 289 -4.03 -8.26 -19.33
N ASP A 290 -5.03 -8.97 -18.78
CA ASP A 290 -6.44 -8.57 -18.83
C ASP A 290 -6.67 -7.14 -18.35
N PHE A 291 -5.91 -6.65 -17.36
CA PHE A 291 -6.10 -5.29 -16.86
C PHE A 291 -5.33 -4.23 -17.67
N LEU A 292 -4.23 -4.59 -18.33
CA LEU A 292 -3.46 -3.64 -19.15
C LEU A 292 -4.20 -3.24 -20.43
N CYS A 293 -5.10 -4.11 -20.89
CA CYS A 293 -5.95 -3.87 -22.06
C CYS A 293 -6.88 -2.66 -21.90
N TYR A 294 -7.04 -2.12 -20.69
CA TYR A 294 -7.93 -0.98 -20.44
C TYR A 294 -7.29 0.38 -20.71
N HIS A 295 -5.96 0.48 -20.92
CA HIS A 295 -5.31 1.77 -21.15
C HIS A 295 -4.49 1.82 -22.45
N PRO A 296 -4.62 2.87 -23.28
CA PRO A 296 -3.91 2.96 -24.55
C PRO A 296 -2.37 3.01 -24.43
N MET A 297 -1.83 3.31 -23.24
CA MET A 297 -0.37 3.35 -22.97
C MET A 297 0.32 1.97 -23.07
N PHE A 298 -0.46 0.88 -23.02
CA PHE A 298 0.07 -0.49 -23.03
C PHE A 298 -0.19 -1.23 -24.35
N THR A 299 -0.65 -0.54 -25.40
CA THR A 299 -1.07 -1.17 -26.66
C THR A 299 0.05 -1.83 -27.44
N ASP A 300 1.28 -1.32 -27.39
CA ASP A 300 2.44 -1.95 -28.04
C ASP A 300 2.92 -3.20 -27.27
N ILE A 301 2.61 -3.31 -25.97
CA ILE A 301 2.88 -4.51 -25.17
C ILE A 301 1.83 -5.58 -25.43
N VAL A 302 0.56 -5.20 -25.58
CA VAL A 302 -0.55 -6.13 -25.80
C VAL A 302 -1.37 -5.77 -27.06
N PRO A 303 -0.77 -5.83 -28.27
CA PRO A 303 -1.41 -5.34 -29.49
C PRO A 303 -2.73 -6.02 -29.81
N GLN A 304 -2.91 -7.29 -29.47
CA GLN A 304 -4.11 -8.05 -29.77
C GLN A 304 -5.38 -7.49 -29.09
N TYR A 305 -5.24 -6.71 -28.02
CA TYR A 305 -6.37 -6.16 -27.27
C TYR A 305 -6.68 -4.70 -27.59
N HIS A 306 -5.99 -4.09 -28.57
CA HIS A 306 -6.26 -2.70 -28.95
C HIS A 306 -7.74 -2.47 -29.26
N LYS A 307 -8.46 -3.45 -29.83
CA LYS A 307 -9.89 -3.36 -30.16
C LYS A 307 -10.82 -3.16 -28.95
N PHE A 308 -10.37 -3.47 -27.74
CA PHE A 308 -11.16 -3.36 -26.50
C PHE A 308 -10.91 -2.06 -25.74
N VAL A 309 -9.90 -1.27 -26.14
CA VAL A 309 -9.60 0.01 -25.51
C VAL A 309 -10.72 1.00 -25.84
N HIS A 310 -11.25 1.70 -24.83
CA HIS A 310 -12.23 2.78 -25.00
C HIS A 310 -11.59 4.00 -25.68
N PHE A 311 -11.32 3.91 -26.98
CA PHE A 311 -10.66 4.96 -27.78
C PHE A 311 -11.41 6.28 -27.85
N TYR A 312 -12.69 6.31 -27.46
CA TYR A 312 -13.50 7.52 -27.52
C TYR A 312 -12.90 8.68 -26.72
N GLU A 313 -12.15 8.38 -25.66
CA GLU A 313 -11.51 9.41 -24.84
C GLU A 313 -10.21 9.98 -25.43
N TYR A 314 -9.55 9.27 -26.35
CA TYR A 314 -8.23 9.63 -26.89
C TYR A 314 -8.27 9.70 -28.42
N SER A 315 -9.01 10.67 -28.96
CA SER A 315 -9.24 10.80 -30.41
C SER A 315 -7.95 10.93 -31.23
N GLU A 316 -6.94 11.64 -30.72
CA GLU A 316 -5.63 11.76 -31.38
C GLU A 316 -4.94 10.41 -31.53
N TYR A 317 -5.05 9.58 -30.49
CA TYR A 317 -4.44 8.26 -30.47
C TYR A 317 -5.13 7.28 -31.43
N LYS A 318 -6.44 7.42 -31.64
CA LYS A 318 -7.18 6.63 -32.64
C LYS A 318 -6.64 6.86 -34.05
N ASN A 319 -6.36 8.11 -34.40
CA ASN A 319 -5.77 8.45 -35.70
C ASN A 319 -4.35 7.86 -35.83
N TYR A 320 -3.57 7.92 -34.76
CA TYR A 320 -2.24 7.33 -34.69
C TYR A 320 -2.23 5.82 -34.98
N LEU A 321 -3.12 5.06 -34.32
CA LEU A 321 -3.22 3.61 -34.53
C LEU A 321 -3.75 3.24 -35.92
N SER A 322 -4.63 4.06 -36.52
CA SER A 322 -5.21 3.74 -37.84
C SER A 322 -4.15 3.62 -38.95
N GLN A 323 -2.96 4.18 -38.74
CA GLN A 323 -1.84 4.15 -39.68
C GLN A 323 -0.93 2.89 -39.54
N ASN A 324 -1.23 1.99 -38.59
CA ASN A 324 -0.78 0.59 -38.42
C ASN A 324 0.44 0.10 -39.24
N SER A 325 1.63 0.61 -38.93
CA SER A 325 2.91 0.00 -39.30
C SER A 325 3.75 -0.27 -38.04
N SER A 326 4.61 -1.30 -38.06
CA SER A 326 5.52 -1.63 -36.96
C SER A 326 6.44 -0.46 -36.55
N SER A 327 6.68 0.49 -37.47
CA SER A 327 7.38 1.75 -37.20
C SER A 327 6.64 2.65 -36.18
N ASN A 328 5.32 2.52 -36.06
CA ASN A 328 4.52 3.34 -35.15
C ASN A 328 4.75 2.95 -33.68
N PHE A 329 5.05 1.70 -33.35
CA PHE A 329 5.30 1.36 -31.94
C PHE A 329 6.61 1.94 -31.39
N GLN A 330 7.62 2.13 -32.25
CA GLN A 330 8.85 2.80 -31.81
C GLN A 330 8.59 4.26 -31.46
N GLN A 331 7.95 5.02 -32.35
CA GLN A 331 7.60 6.41 -32.09
C GLN A 331 6.65 6.54 -30.89
N HIS A 332 5.69 5.60 -30.72
CA HIS A 332 4.83 5.56 -29.54
C HIS A 332 5.65 5.48 -28.24
N ARG A 333 6.64 4.57 -28.19
CA ARG A 333 7.55 4.44 -27.05
C ARG A 333 8.39 5.70 -26.84
N GLU A 334 8.93 6.30 -27.90
CA GLU A 334 9.73 7.53 -27.81
C GLU A 334 8.92 8.73 -27.26
N ILE A 335 7.63 8.85 -27.61
CA ILE A 335 6.77 9.90 -27.07
C ILE A 335 6.37 9.58 -25.63
N LEU A 336 6.04 8.32 -25.33
CA LEU A 336 5.78 7.86 -23.96
C LEU A 336 7.00 8.09 -23.06
N GLU A 337 8.22 7.91 -23.57
CA GLU A 337 9.43 8.10 -22.79
C GLU A 337 9.54 9.50 -22.18
N LYS A 338 9.02 10.51 -22.89
CA LYS A 338 8.99 11.91 -22.45
C LYS A 338 7.90 12.20 -21.42
N GLY A 339 6.84 11.40 -21.35
CA GLY A 339 5.69 11.61 -20.45
C GLY A 339 4.93 12.92 -20.64
N ASN A 340 5.08 13.52 -21.83
CA ASN A 340 4.57 14.85 -22.13
C ASN A 340 3.57 14.82 -23.29
N ASN A 341 2.52 15.64 -23.20
CA ASN A 341 1.64 15.91 -24.33
C ASN A 341 2.47 16.45 -25.52
N PRO A 342 2.45 15.80 -26.70
CA PRO A 342 3.33 16.12 -27.83
C PRO A 342 2.92 17.37 -28.62
N ARG A 343 1.79 18.00 -28.28
CA ARG A 343 1.37 19.26 -28.93
C ARG A 343 2.40 20.36 -28.64
N GLN A 344 2.83 21.08 -29.68
CA GLN A 344 3.86 22.13 -29.57
C GLN A 344 3.49 23.22 -28.54
N ILE A 345 2.22 23.61 -28.43
CA ILE A 345 1.79 24.59 -27.42
C ILE A 345 1.98 24.07 -25.99
N CYS A 346 1.78 22.78 -25.75
CA CYS A 346 1.98 22.16 -24.44
C CYS A 346 3.47 22.12 -24.06
N GLU A 347 4.35 21.93 -25.04
CA GLU A 347 5.81 22.02 -24.86
C GLU A 347 6.25 23.45 -24.52
N LYS A 348 5.78 24.45 -25.28
CA LYS A 348 6.09 25.87 -25.01
C LYS A 348 5.63 26.31 -23.62
N ILE A 349 4.41 25.91 -23.22
CA ILE A 349 3.88 26.21 -21.89
C ILE A 349 4.77 25.58 -20.80
N ARG A 350 5.16 24.31 -20.92
CA ARG A 350 6.01 23.66 -19.90
C ARG A 350 7.37 24.33 -19.73
N ASN A 351 7.89 24.92 -20.80
CA ASN A 351 9.17 25.64 -20.78
C ASN A 351 8.99 27.14 -20.51
N ASP A 352 7.77 27.60 -20.24
CA ASP A 352 7.36 29.00 -20.07
C ASP A 352 7.86 29.95 -21.18
N GLN A 353 7.86 29.48 -22.44
CA GLN A 353 8.35 30.23 -23.60
C GLN A 353 7.21 31.03 -24.28
N ALA A 354 6.62 32.00 -23.58
CA ALA A 354 5.47 32.75 -24.10
C ALA A 354 5.85 33.64 -25.31
N ASN A 355 7.05 34.21 -25.28
CA ASN A 355 7.56 35.12 -26.33
C ASN A 355 7.76 34.43 -27.70
N ASP A 356 7.94 33.11 -27.71
CA ASP A 356 8.18 32.34 -28.95
C ASP A 356 6.89 31.98 -29.70
N ILE A 357 5.74 32.46 -29.26
CA ILE A 357 4.45 32.23 -29.92
C ILE A 357 4.29 33.21 -31.08
N VAL A 358 4.70 32.78 -32.28
CA VAL A 358 4.54 33.56 -33.52
C VAL A 358 3.10 33.48 -34.09
N THR A 359 2.31 32.48 -33.67
CA THR A 359 1.01 32.16 -34.25
C THR A 359 -0.17 32.53 -33.35
N ARG A 360 -1.18 33.22 -33.90
CA ARG A 360 -2.49 33.40 -33.23
C ARG A 360 -3.17 32.05 -33.02
N PHE A 361 -3.34 31.65 -31.76
CA PHE A 361 -4.22 30.54 -31.38
C PHE A 361 -5.37 31.09 -30.52
N ASP A 362 -6.45 30.30 -30.39
CA ASP A 362 -7.56 30.66 -29.51
C ASP A 362 -7.11 30.51 -28.04
N VAL A 363 -6.99 31.61 -27.31
CA VAL A 363 -6.58 31.62 -25.89
C VAL A 363 -7.52 30.83 -24.98
N ASN A 364 -8.75 30.58 -25.43
CA ASN A 364 -9.77 29.81 -24.71
C ASN A 364 -9.85 28.35 -25.15
N MET A 365 -8.97 27.89 -26.06
CA MET A 365 -8.98 26.50 -26.48
C MET A 365 -8.65 25.57 -25.31
N LYS A 366 -9.09 24.32 -25.43
CA LYS A 366 -8.83 23.26 -24.46
C LYS A 366 -7.78 22.28 -24.98
N ILE A 367 -6.95 21.79 -24.07
CA ILE A 367 -6.03 20.69 -24.33
C ILE A 367 -6.80 19.39 -24.13
N GLY A 368 -7.12 18.72 -25.24
CA GLY A 368 -7.76 17.40 -25.21
C GLY A 368 -6.90 16.34 -24.53
N LYS A 369 -7.54 15.26 -24.10
CA LYS A 369 -6.84 14.14 -23.46
C LYS A 369 -5.76 13.56 -24.38
N SER A 370 -4.60 13.26 -23.82
CA SER A 370 -3.47 12.64 -24.50
C SER A 370 -3.01 11.41 -23.75
N VAL A 371 -2.76 10.31 -24.46
CA VAL A 371 -2.19 9.09 -23.87
C VAL A 371 -0.77 9.33 -23.34
N TYR A 372 -0.13 10.40 -23.81
CA TYR A 372 1.24 10.75 -23.49
C TYR A 372 1.35 11.74 -22.32
N GLU A 373 0.23 12.31 -21.84
CA GLU A 373 0.24 13.20 -20.68
C GLU A 373 0.28 12.39 -19.38
N ALA A 374 1.41 12.41 -18.69
CA ALA A 374 1.61 11.64 -17.47
C ALA A 374 0.78 12.14 -16.27
N CYS A 375 0.31 13.40 -16.28
CA CYS A 375 -0.45 13.94 -15.16
C CYS A 375 -1.97 13.89 -15.38
N SER A 376 -2.70 13.21 -14.49
CA SER A 376 -4.15 13.06 -14.57
C SER A 376 -4.88 14.39 -14.44
N LEU A 377 -4.41 15.31 -13.60
CA LEU A 377 -5.11 16.58 -13.33
C LEU A 377 -5.27 17.44 -14.60
N VAL A 378 -4.23 17.51 -15.42
CA VAL A 378 -4.25 18.25 -16.69
C VAL A 378 -4.71 17.42 -17.90
N ASN A 379 -4.80 16.08 -17.75
CA ASN A 379 -5.27 15.17 -18.80
C ASN A 379 -6.79 14.98 -18.79
N THR A 380 -7.55 16.07 -18.66
CA THR A 380 -9.02 16.06 -18.43
C THR A 380 -9.79 17.01 -19.35
N ASN A 381 -9.22 17.39 -20.50
CA ASN A 381 -9.77 18.41 -21.39
C ASN A 381 -9.79 19.81 -20.76
N VAL A 382 -8.64 20.26 -20.25
CA VAL A 382 -8.48 21.51 -19.48
C VAL A 382 -8.27 22.73 -20.39
N PRO A 383 -8.71 23.94 -19.99
CA PRO A 383 -8.32 25.19 -20.67
C PRO A 383 -6.80 25.39 -20.69
N LEU A 384 -6.28 26.08 -21.71
CA LEU A 384 -4.84 26.38 -21.81
C LEU A 384 -4.30 27.12 -20.57
N ILE A 385 -5.05 28.09 -20.04
CA ILE A 385 -4.65 28.81 -18.83
C ILE A 385 -4.47 27.87 -17.63
N SER A 386 -5.37 26.90 -17.42
CA SER A 386 -5.23 25.90 -16.35
C SER A 386 -3.99 25.04 -16.50
N TYR A 387 -3.66 24.69 -17.73
CA TYR A 387 -2.45 23.95 -18.04
C TYR A 387 -1.19 24.78 -17.73
N ALA A 388 -1.16 26.06 -18.12
CA ALA A 388 -0.07 26.98 -17.78
C ALA A 388 0.10 27.17 -16.27
N VAL A 389 -1.01 27.44 -15.56
CA VAL A 389 -1.05 27.55 -14.10
C VAL A 389 -0.49 26.30 -13.45
N PHE A 390 -0.92 25.12 -13.89
CA PHE A 390 -0.42 23.86 -13.33
C PHE A 390 1.09 23.70 -13.48
N TYR A 391 1.66 24.06 -14.64
CA TYR A 391 3.09 23.92 -14.91
C TYR A 391 3.96 25.04 -14.35
N GLY A 392 3.38 26.05 -13.70
CA GLY A 392 4.17 27.16 -13.17
C GLY A 392 4.60 28.16 -14.25
N ALA A 393 3.91 28.18 -15.39
CA ALA A 393 4.30 28.97 -16.56
C ALA A 393 3.80 30.42 -16.44
N ILE A 394 4.48 31.21 -15.60
CA ILE A 394 4.04 32.55 -15.20
C ILE A 394 3.96 33.52 -16.39
N GLU A 395 4.88 33.43 -17.37
CA GLU A 395 4.81 34.26 -18.58
C GLU A 395 3.53 33.96 -19.37
N PHE A 396 3.20 32.67 -19.52
CA PHE A 396 1.95 32.25 -20.16
C PHE A 396 0.71 32.68 -19.39
N VAL A 397 0.73 32.56 -18.05
CA VAL A 397 -0.40 32.98 -17.20
C VAL A 397 -0.66 34.48 -17.38
N ASN A 398 0.39 35.30 -17.35
CA ASN A 398 0.30 36.74 -17.60
C ASN A 398 -0.21 37.06 -19.02
N PHE A 399 0.28 36.34 -20.03
CA PHE A 399 -0.21 36.45 -21.40
C PHE A 399 -1.72 36.16 -21.50
N PHE A 400 -2.19 35.08 -20.87
CA PHE A 400 -3.62 34.73 -20.89
C PHE A 400 -4.50 35.80 -20.22
N PHE A 401 -4.04 36.39 -19.12
CA PHE A 401 -4.74 37.50 -18.49
C PHE A 401 -4.77 38.76 -19.38
N HIS A 402 -3.66 39.09 -20.03
CA HIS A 402 -3.59 40.22 -20.97
C HIS A 402 -4.59 40.06 -22.13
N GLU A 403 -4.70 38.84 -22.66
CA GLU A 403 -5.63 38.50 -23.75
C GLU A 403 -7.09 38.26 -23.27
N ASN A 404 -7.40 38.54 -22.00
CA ASN A 404 -8.72 38.33 -21.39
C ASN A 404 -9.26 36.89 -21.57
N ALA A 405 -8.39 35.89 -21.37
CA ALA A 405 -8.80 34.49 -21.39
C ALA A 405 -9.84 34.20 -20.29
N ILE A 406 -10.76 33.28 -20.57
CA ILE A 406 -11.78 32.82 -19.64
C ILE A 406 -11.10 32.00 -18.53
N VAL A 407 -11.17 32.52 -17.31
CA VAL A 407 -10.65 31.85 -16.12
C VAL A 407 -11.69 30.84 -15.62
N PRO A 408 -11.37 29.54 -15.56
CA PRO A 408 -12.31 28.54 -15.05
C PRO A 408 -12.41 28.60 -13.52
N ASP A 409 -13.58 28.27 -12.99
CA ASP A 409 -13.86 28.32 -11.54
C ASP A 409 -12.87 27.50 -10.70
N ASN A 410 -12.34 26.39 -11.23
CA ASN A 410 -11.40 25.52 -10.54
C ASN A 410 -9.92 25.88 -10.78
N ILE A 411 -9.60 27.06 -11.34
CA ILE A 411 -8.22 27.45 -11.65
C ILE A 411 -7.30 27.39 -10.42
N PHE A 412 -7.83 27.73 -9.24
CA PHE A 412 -7.07 27.76 -8.00
C PHE A 412 -6.58 26.36 -7.58
N ILE A 413 -7.30 25.30 -7.93
CA ILE A 413 -6.85 23.91 -7.71
C ILE A 413 -5.56 23.63 -8.50
N PHE A 414 -5.47 24.11 -9.74
CA PHE A 414 -4.25 23.95 -10.55
C PHE A 414 -3.08 24.75 -9.98
N ALA A 415 -3.34 25.94 -9.42
CA ALA A 415 -2.33 26.74 -8.73
C ALA A 415 -1.78 26.00 -7.50
N CYS A 416 -2.67 25.42 -6.70
CA CYS A 416 -2.29 24.60 -5.54
C CYS A 416 -1.45 23.38 -5.94
N ALA A 417 -1.80 22.73 -7.06
CA ALA A 417 -1.06 21.59 -7.59
C ALA A 417 0.29 21.96 -8.21
N SER A 418 0.47 23.20 -8.71
CA SER A 418 1.75 23.66 -9.25
C SER A 418 2.79 23.76 -8.14
N GLY A 419 2.37 24.23 -6.97
CA GLY A 419 3.27 24.53 -5.85
C GLY A 419 4.04 25.84 -6.02
N ASP A 420 3.65 26.67 -6.99
CA ASP A 420 4.25 27.97 -7.26
C ASP A 420 3.53 29.04 -6.43
N ASN A 421 4.25 29.62 -5.46
CA ASN A 421 3.67 30.58 -4.53
C ASN A 421 3.19 31.86 -5.24
N GLU A 422 3.90 32.32 -6.28
CA GLU A 422 3.54 33.54 -7.02
C GLU A 422 2.22 33.34 -7.76
N ILE A 423 2.04 32.18 -8.41
CA ILE A 423 0.78 31.83 -9.09
C ILE A 423 -0.36 31.61 -8.09
N VAL A 424 -0.09 31.02 -6.92
CA VAL A 424 -1.09 30.86 -5.85
C VAL A 424 -1.58 32.22 -5.37
N GLU A 425 -0.67 33.16 -5.10
CA GLU A 425 -1.01 34.52 -4.70
C GLU A 425 -1.79 35.27 -5.79
N LEU A 426 -1.35 35.17 -7.05
CA LEU A 426 -2.01 35.80 -8.21
C LEU A 426 -3.47 35.33 -8.37
N LEU A 427 -3.74 34.05 -8.10
CA LEU A 427 -5.04 33.43 -8.33
C LEU A 427 -5.95 33.34 -7.11
N GLU A 428 -5.54 33.93 -5.98
CA GLU A 428 -6.27 33.84 -4.72
C GLU A 428 -7.69 34.41 -4.77
N ASN A 429 -7.92 35.43 -5.61
CA ASN A 429 -9.25 36.02 -5.83
C ASN A 429 -10.20 35.12 -6.62
N TYR A 430 -9.68 34.05 -7.25
CA TYR A 430 -10.46 33.08 -8.02
C TYR A 430 -10.72 31.78 -7.25
N ARG A 431 -10.57 31.79 -5.92
CA ARG A 431 -10.84 30.62 -5.08
C ARG A 431 -12.33 30.26 -5.09
N SER A 432 -12.65 28.99 -5.31
CA SER A 432 -14.03 28.48 -5.33
C SER A 432 -14.23 27.22 -4.48
N ASP A 433 -13.18 26.44 -4.22
CA ASP A 433 -13.25 25.16 -3.51
C ASP A 433 -12.01 24.96 -2.62
N MET A 434 -12.02 25.60 -1.45
CA MET A 434 -10.88 25.58 -0.52
C MET A 434 -10.57 24.18 0.02
N LYS A 435 -11.61 23.35 0.17
CA LYS A 435 -11.44 21.96 0.60
C LYS A 435 -10.61 21.19 -0.43
N ARG A 436 -11.00 21.24 -1.70
CA ARG A 436 -10.22 20.59 -2.76
C ARG A 436 -8.85 21.22 -2.97
N ALA A 437 -8.71 22.52 -2.77
CA ALA A 437 -7.41 23.20 -2.82
C ALA A 437 -6.43 22.59 -1.80
N LEU A 438 -6.84 22.47 -0.53
CA LEU A 438 -6.02 21.83 0.50
C LEU A 438 -5.74 20.36 0.19
N GLU A 439 -6.77 19.58 -0.19
CA GLU A 439 -6.60 18.18 -0.61
C GLU A 439 -5.56 18.05 -1.72
N THR A 440 -5.60 18.94 -2.69
CA THR A 440 -4.67 18.96 -3.83
C THR A 440 -3.24 19.23 -3.39
N THR A 441 -3.01 20.15 -2.46
CA THR A 441 -1.66 20.37 -1.91
C THR A 441 -1.10 19.15 -1.19
N ILE A 442 -1.95 18.38 -0.50
CA ILE A 442 -1.57 17.13 0.17
C ILE A 442 -1.24 16.05 -0.88
N ILE A 443 -2.11 15.90 -1.88
CA ILE A 443 -1.94 14.92 -2.97
C ILE A 443 -0.65 15.18 -3.73
N TYR A 444 -0.34 16.43 -4.08
CA TYR A 444 0.86 16.80 -4.86
C TYR A 444 2.08 17.16 -4.02
N HIS A 445 2.04 16.90 -2.71
CA HIS A 445 3.17 17.13 -1.78
C HIS A 445 3.71 18.56 -1.85
N LYS A 446 2.82 19.55 -1.90
CA LYS A 446 3.15 20.98 -1.97
C LYS A 446 3.13 21.61 -0.58
N GLN A 447 4.10 21.24 0.25
CA GLN A 447 4.12 21.59 1.67
C GLN A 447 3.96 23.10 1.92
N ASN A 448 4.78 23.95 1.27
CA ASN A 448 4.73 25.40 1.46
C ASN A 448 3.34 25.99 1.16
N VAL A 449 2.71 25.55 0.07
CA VAL A 449 1.37 26.00 -0.32
C VAL A 449 0.30 25.43 0.61
N MET A 450 0.46 24.18 1.06
CA MET A 450 -0.42 23.54 2.04
C MET A 450 -0.45 24.34 3.34
N GLU A 451 0.72 24.66 3.90
CA GLU A 451 0.85 25.44 5.12
C GLU A 451 0.24 26.84 4.95
N TYR A 452 0.52 27.51 3.83
CA TYR A 452 -0.07 28.81 3.51
C TYR A 452 -1.60 28.76 3.49
N ILE A 453 -2.18 27.80 2.77
CA ILE A 453 -3.63 27.64 2.67
C ILE A 453 -4.24 27.31 4.04
N TYR A 454 -3.61 26.39 4.77
CA TYR A 454 -4.09 25.99 6.09
C TYR A 454 -4.08 27.18 7.06
N GLU A 455 -2.95 27.85 7.26
CA GLU A 455 -2.84 28.96 8.22
C GLU A 455 -3.78 30.13 7.87
N LYS A 456 -3.94 30.44 6.58
CA LYS A 456 -4.76 31.57 6.14
C LYS A 456 -6.26 31.29 6.19
N TYR A 457 -6.67 30.04 5.99
CA TYR A 457 -8.08 29.67 5.79
C TYR A 457 -8.58 28.58 6.74
N ILE A 458 -7.89 28.34 7.86
CA ILE A 458 -8.26 27.31 8.82
C ILE A 458 -9.67 27.50 9.39
N ASP A 459 -10.10 28.74 9.62
CA ASP A 459 -11.44 29.01 10.15
C ASP A 459 -12.53 28.59 9.15
N GLU A 460 -12.36 28.93 7.86
CA GLU A 460 -13.26 28.47 6.80
C GLU A 460 -13.25 26.94 6.72
N TYR A 461 -12.07 26.32 6.81
CA TYR A 461 -11.94 24.87 6.75
C TYR A 461 -12.61 24.15 7.93
N ASN A 462 -12.46 24.68 9.14
CA ASN A 462 -13.05 24.13 10.36
C ASN A 462 -14.58 24.20 10.33
N THR A 463 -15.17 25.16 9.62
CA THR A 463 -16.62 25.17 9.38
C THR A 463 -17.08 24.06 8.42
N LEU A 464 -16.19 23.58 7.54
CA LEU A 464 -16.49 22.57 6.53
C LEU A 464 -16.24 21.13 7.00
N ILE A 465 -15.33 20.93 7.98
CA ILE A 465 -14.88 19.60 8.40
C ILE A 465 -15.17 19.39 9.89
N SER A 466 -16.08 18.46 10.19
CA SER A 466 -16.38 18.02 11.56
C SER A 466 -15.43 16.94 12.09
N ASP A 467 -14.70 16.26 11.20
CA ASP A 467 -13.77 15.17 11.56
C ASP A 467 -12.55 15.16 10.63
N TYR A 468 -11.37 15.42 11.20
CA TYR A 468 -10.10 15.42 10.48
C TYR A 468 -9.62 14.01 10.07
N THR A 469 -10.37 12.94 10.36
CA THR A 469 -10.00 11.59 9.90
C THR A 469 -9.82 11.51 8.39
N TYR A 470 -10.59 12.30 7.64
CA TYR A 470 -10.41 12.40 6.19
C TYR A 470 -9.04 12.98 5.79
N LEU A 471 -8.58 14.05 6.46
CA LEU A 471 -7.26 14.62 6.21
C LEU A 471 -6.14 13.64 6.56
N VAL A 472 -6.22 12.98 7.71
CA VAL A 472 -5.22 12.00 8.15
C VAL A 472 -5.16 10.83 7.17
N ASP A 473 -6.32 10.33 6.74
CA ASP A 473 -6.43 9.31 5.72
C ASP A 473 -5.80 9.74 4.39
N LEU A 474 -6.02 10.98 3.97
CA LEU A 474 -5.43 11.53 2.75
C LEU A 474 -3.91 11.59 2.84
N CYS A 475 -3.35 12.11 3.95
CA CYS A 475 -1.91 12.16 4.17
C CYS A 475 -1.28 10.76 4.15
N ILE A 476 -1.88 9.78 4.84
CA ILE A 476 -1.35 8.40 4.87
C ILE A 476 -1.51 7.73 3.50
N TYR A 477 -2.65 7.90 2.84
CA TYR A 477 -2.91 7.30 1.53
C TYR A 477 -1.89 7.75 0.48
N HIS A 478 -1.57 9.05 0.45
CA HIS A 478 -0.57 9.64 -0.44
C HIS A 478 0.85 9.65 0.11
N CYS A 479 1.09 9.03 1.29
CA CYS A 479 2.38 9.01 1.96
C CYS A 479 3.02 10.41 2.11
N ASN A 480 2.18 11.43 2.37
CA ASN A 480 2.61 12.77 2.68
C ASN A 480 2.71 12.94 4.21
N TYR A 481 3.76 12.35 4.77
CA TYR A 481 4.07 12.37 6.19
C TYR A 481 4.57 13.73 6.68
N GLU A 482 5.10 14.56 5.80
CA GLU A 482 5.40 15.97 6.10
C GLU A 482 4.13 16.74 6.47
N ALA A 483 3.08 16.63 5.64
CA ALA A 483 1.77 17.22 5.94
C ALA A 483 1.12 16.59 7.18
N LEU A 484 1.19 15.25 7.34
CA LEU A 484 0.66 14.57 8.54
C LEU A 484 1.32 15.09 9.82
N TYR A 485 2.64 15.20 9.82
CA TYR A 485 3.42 15.70 10.94
C TYR A 485 3.05 17.14 11.27
N TYR A 486 2.94 18.01 10.25
CA TYR A 486 2.48 19.38 10.42
C TYR A 486 1.09 19.46 11.08
N PHE A 487 0.11 18.70 10.57
CA PHE A 487 -1.23 18.70 11.17
C PHE A 487 -1.24 18.14 12.60
N MET A 488 -0.40 17.16 12.92
CA MET A 488 -0.29 16.64 14.29
C MET A 488 0.30 17.63 15.29
N GLN A 489 1.06 18.63 14.83
CA GLN A 489 1.50 19.73 15.68
C GLN A 489 0.38 20.75 15.96
N LYS A 490 -0.65 20.78 15.10
CA LYS A 490 -1.72 21.81 15.11
C LYS A 490 -3.05 21.28 15.64
N LEU A 491 -3.29 19.97 15.52
CA LEU A 491 -4.58 19.32 15.77
C LEU A 491 -4.41 18.07 16.63
N ASP A 492 -5.40 17.76 17.47
CA ASP A 492 -5.48 16.45 18.14
C ASP A 492 -6.03 15.40 17.18
N LEU A 493 -5.12 14.67 16.54
CA LEU A 493 -5.43 13.67 15.52
C LEU A 493 -5.38 12.23 16.03
N ASN A 494 -5.19 12.03 17.34
CA ASN A 494 -4.91 10.72 17.92
C ASN A 494 -6.02 9.71 17.60
N THR A 495 -7.30 10.08 17.77
CA THR A 495 -8.45 9.20 17.51
C THR A 495 -8.57 8.83 16.03
N SER A 496 -8.15 9.72 15.14
CA SER A 496 -8.20 9.56 13.68
C SER A 496 -7.07 8.70 13.13
N LEU A 497 -5.89 8.76 13.75
CA LEU A 497 -4.67 8.14 13.26
C LEU A 497 -4.77 6.62 13.16
N LEU A 498 -5.33 5.96 14.18
CA LEU A 498 -5.44 4.50 14.20
C LEU A 498 -6.33 3.98 13.05
N VAL A 499 -7.53 4.53 12.90
CA VAL A 499 -8.49 4.06 11.89
C VAL A 499 -8.00 4.36 10.47
N ALA A 500 -7.39 5.53 10.25
CA ALA A 500 -6.81 5.90 8.96
C ALA A 500 -5.59 5.03 8.60
N SER A 501 -4.72 4.72 9.57
CA SER A 501 -3.57 3.83 9.36
C SER A 501 -4.00 2.39 9.06
N ALA A 502 -5.02 1.89 9.75
CA ALA A 502 -5.61 0.57 9.50
C ALA A 502 -6.23 0.48 8.10
N LYS A 503 -6.96 1.52 7.67
CA LYS A 503 -7.56 1.61 6.33
C LYS A 503 -6.50 1.53 5.22
N ASN A 504 -5.37 2.20 5.41
CA ASN A 504 -4.29 2.32 4.44
C ASN A 504 -3.22 1.20 4.52
N GLU A 505 -3.48 0.14 5.29
CA GLU A 505 -2.55 -0.97 5.48
C GLU A 505 -1.16 -0.51 6.01
N ASN A 506 -1.10 0.61 6.76
CA ASN A 506 0.11 1.11 7.40
C ASN A 506 0.19 0.54 8.83
N SER A 507 0.68 -0.70 8.92
CA SER A 507 0.76 -1.44 10.19
C SER A 507 1.69 -0.80 11.21
N PRO A 508 2.89 -0.30 10.84
CA PRO A 508 3.78 0.35 11.79
C PRO A 508 3.12 1.55 12.46
N LEU A 509 2.50 2.45 11.69
CA LEU A 509 1.82 3.63 12.22
C LEU A 509 0.58 3.27 13.04
N ALA A 510 -0.21 2.28 12.60
CA ALA A 510 -1.35 1.79 13.36
C ALA A 510 -0.93 1.21 14.73
N ILE A 511 0.13 0.41 14.77
CA ILE A 511 0.64 -0.18 16.02
C ILE A 511 1.20 0.92 16.93
N TRP A 512 1.95 1.87 16.37
CA TRP A 512 2.45 3.03 17.13
C TRP A 512 1.30 3.88 17.70
N SER A 513 0.21 4.07 16.95
CA SER A 513 -0.96 4.80 17.47
C SER A 513 -1.64 4.11 18.66
N LEU A 514 -1.53 2.77 18.78
CA LEU A 514 -2.00 2.03 19.96
C LEU A 514 -1.12 2.24 21.19
N THR A 515 0.18 2.51 21.00
CA THR A 515 1.10 2.74 22.12
C THR A 515 0.99 4.16 22.68
N GLN A 516 0.39 5.09 21.92
CA GLN A 516 0.16 6.44 22.41
C GLN A 516 -0.89 6.44 23.52
N TRP A 517 -0.60 7.16 24.61
CA TRP A 517 -1.55 7.34 25.69
C TRP A 517 -2.65 8.30 25.24
N CYS A 518 -3.91 7.88 25.40
CA CYS A 518 -5.07 8.68 25.04
C CYS A 518 -6.13 8.56 26.13
N PHE A 519 -6.70 9.70 26.53
CA PHE A 519 -7.79 9.75 27.52
C PHE A 519 -9.02 8.96 27.06
N ASN A 520 -9.26 8.85 25.75
CA ASN A 520 -10.43 8.19 25.16
C ASN A 520 -10.07 6.92 24.37
N ARG A 521 -9.33 5.99 25.00
CA ARG A 521 -8.86 4.75 24.34
C ARG A 521 -9.98 3.91 23.72
N ASN A 522 -11.15 3.81 24.36
CA ASN A 522 -12.29 3.08 23.80
C ASN A 522 -12.83 3.72 22.52
N GLU A 523 -12.86 5.06 22.46
CA GLU A 523 -13.23 5.78 21.24
C GLU A 523 -12.18 5.54 20.16
N LEU A 524 -10.89 5.69 20.45
CA LEU A 524 -9.80 5.40 19.51
C LEU A 524 -9.93 4.00 18.88
N LEU A 525 -10.08 2.96 19.71
CA LEU A 525 -10.12 1.56 19.28
C LEU A 525 -11.33 1.23 18.40
N ASN A 526 -12.46 1.90 18.64
CA ASN A 526 -13.74 1.60 18.02
C ASN A 526 -14.29 2.74 17.13
N LYS A 527 -13.52 3.82 16.90
CA LYS A 527 -13.90 4.91 16.02
C LYS A 527 -14.12 4.33 14.63
N LYS A 528 -15.33 4.51 14.09
CA LYS A 528 -15.60 4.20 12.71
C LYS A 528 -15.14 5.36 11.84
N TYR A 529 -14.57 5.02 10.71
CA TYR A 529 -14.36 5.95 9.62
C TYR A 529 -14.90 5.35 8.34
N GLN A 530 -15.75 6.10 7.65
CA GLN A 530 -16.61 5.58 6.59
C GLN A 530 -17.46 4.41 7.12
N LYS A 531 -17.13 3.17 6.77
CA LYS A 531 -17.91 1.99 7.10
C LYS A 531 -17.31 1.14 8.22
N TYR A 532 -16.02 1.27 8.51
CA TYR A 532 -15.29 0.29 9.33
C TYR A 532 -14.52 0.95 10.48
N SER A 533 -14.36 0.21 11.57
CA SER A 533 -13.42 0.51 12.65
C SER A 533 -12.00 0.01 12.32
N PRO A 534 -10.98 0.33 13.13
CA PRO A 534 -9.63 -0.21 12.95
C PRO A 534 -9.61 -1.73 12.79
N LEU A 535 -10.39 -2.45 13.63
CA LEU A 535 -10.48 -3.91 13.57
C LEU A 535 -11.19 -4.38 12.30
N GLY A 536 -12.25 -3.68 11.88
CA GLY A 536 -12.95 -3.96 10.62
C GLY A 536 -12.05 -3.79 9.40
N TYR A 537 -11.22 -2.74 9.36
CA TYR A 537 -10.23 -2.56 8.30
C TYR A 537 -9.13 -3.62 8.34
N ALA A 538 -8.57 -3.93 9.52
CA ALA A 538 -7.57 -4.99 9.67
C ALA A 538 -8.10 -6.34 9.16
N ALA A 539 -9.35 -6.67 9.49
CA ALA A 539 -10.05 -7.87 9.01
C ALA A 539 -10.24 -7.86 7.48
N LYS A 540 -10.81 -6.77 6.94
CA LYS A 540 -11.06 -6.60 5.49
C LYS A 540 -9.79 -6.70 4.65
N LYS A 541 -8.67 -6.25 5.19
CA LYS A 541 -7.36 -6.23 4.51
C LYS A 541 -6.49 -7.46 4.80
N PHE A 542 -6.94 -8.38 5.66
CA PHE A 542 -6.14 -9.52 6.14
C PHE A 542 -4.82 -9.12 6.77
N ASN A 543 -4.80 -7.99 7.47
CA ASN A 543 -3.64 -7.57 8.22
C ASN A 543 -3.58 -8.35 9.54
N SER A 544 -3.06 -9.57 9.48
CA SER A 544 -2.96 -10.49 10.63
C SER A 544 -2.26 -9.88 11.83
N LYS A 545 -1.18 -9.14 11.59
CA LYS A 545 -0.36 -8.53 12.63
C LYS A 545 -1.16 -7.47 13.39
N LEU A 546 -1.80 -6.54 12.66
CA LEU A 546 -2.65 -5.51 13.26
C LEU A 546 -3.89 -6.13 13.90
N LEU A 547 -4.52 -7.12 13.26
CA LEU A 547 -5.68 -7.83 13.80
C LEU A 547 -5.36 -8.46 15.16
N LYS A 548 -4.23 -9.19 15.27
CA LYS A 548 -3.78 -9.77 16.54
C LYS A 548 -3.56 -8.69 17.59
N LYS A 549 -2.88 -7.60 17.22
CA LYS A 549 -2.61 -6.50 18.16
C LYS A 549 -3.88 -5.83 18.66
N LEU A 550 -4.81 -5.49 17.78
CA LEU A 550 -6.10 -4.89 18.17
C LEU A 550 -6.93 -5.80 19.06
N LEU A 551 -6.92 -7.11 18.82
CA LEU A 551 -7.67 -8.08 19.64
C LEU A 551 -7.07 -8.31 21.03
N ASP A 552 -5.80 -7.95 21.22
CA ASP A 552 -5.15 -8.00 22.52
C ASP A 552 -5.41 -6.71 23.34
N GLU A 553 -6.01 -5.66 22.73
CA GLU A 553 -6.33 -4.40 23.41
C GLU A 553 -7.62 -4.49 24.25
N PRO A 554 -7.59 -4.07 25.53
CA PRO A 554 -8.80 -4.01 26.34
C PRO A 554 -9.75 -2.93 25.78
N GLY A 555 -11.04 -3.25 25.68
CA GLY A 555 -12.06 -2.32 25.20
C GLY A 555 -12.32 -2.38 23.69
N ILE A 556 -11.60 -3.22 22.94
CA ILE A 556 -11.92 -3.47 21.53
C ILE A 556 -13.28 -4.18 21.40
N ASP A 557 -14.19 -3.63 20.59
CA ASP A 557 -15.47 -4.25 20.27
C ASP A 557 -15.32 -5.16 19.04
N CYS A 558 -15.10 -6.45 19.29
CA CYS A 558 -14.98 -7.45 18.22
C CYS A 558 -16.30 -7.69 17.46
N ASN A 559 -17.43 -7.20 17.97
CA ASN A 559 -18.75 -7.36 17.40
C ASN A 559 -19.28 -6.09 16.74
N GLN A 560 -18.48 -5.00 16.71
CA GLN A 560 -18.92 -3.75 16.12
C GLN A 560 -19.31 -3.94 14.65
N CYS A 561 -20.59 -3.76 14.33
CA CYS A 561 -21.09 -3.92 12.97
C CYS A 561 -20.51 -2.83 12.07
N CYS A 562 -20.03 -3.19 10.87
CA CYS A 562 -19.70 -2.21 9.84
C CYS A 562 -20.95 -1.80 9.06
N ASP A 563 -20.98 -0.55 8.59
CA ASP A 563 -22.14 0.03 7.88
C ASP A 563 -22.12 -0.33 6.38
N ASP A 564 -21.76 -1.59 6.09
CA ASP A 564 -21.60 -2.08 4.72
C ASP A 564 -22.94 -2.57 4.18
N GLU A 565 -23.51 -1.82 3.24
CA GLU A 565 -24.82 -2.03 2.60
C GLU A 565 -24.92 -3.29 1.71
N ASP A 566 -23.94 -4.20 1.74
CA ASP A 566 -24.05 -5.46 1.00
C ASP A 566 -25.25 -6.26 1.53
N VAL A 567 -26.24 -6.47 0.65
CA VAL A 567 -27.59 -7.00 0.92
C VAL A 567 -27.60 -8.25 1.82
N TYR A 568 -26.58 -9.12 1.69
CA TYR A 568 -26.46 -10.34 2.49
C TYR A 568 -26.20 -10.10 3.98
N PHE A 569 -25.59 -8.98 4.36
CA PHE A 569 -25.24 -8.66 5.75
C PHE A 569 -26.13 -7.61 6.37
N TYR A 570 -26.99 -6.95 5.59
CA TYR A 570 -27.94 -5.96 6.08
C TYR A 570 -28.85 -6.50 7.19
N ILE A 571 -29.14 -7.81 7.16
CA ILE A 571 -29.98 -8.49 8.16
C ILE A 571 -29.24 -8.73 9.49
N PHE A 572 -27.90 -8.85 9.48
CA PHE A 572 -27.13 -9.31 10.64
C PHE A 572 -26.08 -8.32 11.16
N GLY A 573 -25.78 -7.26 10.40
CA GLY A 573 -24.61 -6.41 10.63
C GLY A 573 -23.30 -7.16 10.31
N CYS A 574 -22.44 -6.60 9.48
CA CYS A 574 -21.20 -7.29 9.11
C CYS A 574 -20.12 -7.01 10.17
N THR A 575 -19.87 -7.98 11.06
CA THR A 575 -18.82 -7.85 12.09
C THR A 575 -17.41 -8.09 11.50
N PRO A 576 -16.32 -7.66 12.17
CA PRO A 576 -14.96 -8.01 11.78
C PRO A 576 -14.74 -9.51 11.52
N PHE A 577 -15.43 -10.38 12.27
CA PHE A 577 -15.39 -11.82 12.03
C PHE A 577 -15.98 -12.23 10.70
N LEU A 578 -17.18 -11.73 10.40
CA LEU A 578 -17.86 -12.02 9.14
C LEU A 578 -17.10 -11.43 7.95
N LEU A 579 -16.45 -10.27 8.11
CA LEU A 579 -15.54 -9.70 7.11
C LEU A 579 -14.36 -10.64 6.83
N CYS A 580 -13.68 -11.12 7.87
CA CYS A 580 -12.60 -12.10 7.73
C CYS A 580 -13.07 -13.32 6.93
N CYS A 581 -14.21 -13.91 7.29
CA CYS A 581 -14.77 -15.07 6.58
C CYS A 581 -15.13 -14.74 5.12
N LYS A 582 -15.87 -13.66 4.87
CA LYS A 582 -16.31 -13.22 3.54
C LYS A 582 -15.12 -13.04 2.60
N TYR A 583 -14.16 -12.24 3.02
CA TYR A 583 -13.00 -11.98 2.17
C TYR A 583 -12.14 -13.23 2.04
N TYR A 584 -12.01 -14.07 3.09
CA TYR A 584 -11.25 -15.31 3.03
C TYR A 584 -11.73 -16.22 1.90
N TYR A 585 -13.05 -16.36 1.75
CA TYR A 585 -13.64 -17.10 0.62
C TYR A 585 -13.30 -16.49 -0.74
N LYS A 586 -13.20 -15.17 -0.83
CA LYS A 586 -12.83 -14.47 -2.07
C LYS A 586 -11.35 -14.67 -2.44
N ASN A 587 -10.48 -14.82 -1.44
CA ASN A 587 -9.02 -14.82 -1.60
C ASN A 587 -8.38 -16.21 -1.39
N ARG A 588 -9.09 -17.31 -1.67
CA ARG A 588 -8.73 -18.74 -1.46
C ARG A 588 -7.31 -19.22 -1.84
N LYS A 589 -6.41 -18.36 -2.34
CA LYS A 589 -5.08 -18.76 -2.79
C LYS A 589 -3.95 -18.73 -1.76
N GLU A 590 -3.98 -18.01 -0.63
CA GLU A 590 -2.85 -18.08 0.33
C GLU A 590 -3.16 -17.47 1.70
N LYS A 591 -2.65 -18.10 2.77
CA LYS A 591 -2.61 -17.70 4.21
C LYS A 591 -3.77 -18.20 5.11
N TYR A 592 -3.43 -19.15 6.00
CA TYR A 592 -4.37 -19.99 6.78
C TYR A 592 -4.30 -19.85 8.31
N GLN A 593 -3.25 -19.25 8.89
CA GLN A 593 -2.97 -19.41 10.33
C GLN A 593 -3.71 -18.42 11.25
N CYS A 594 -4.01 -17.20 10.80
CA CYS A 594 -4.61 -16.18 11.68
C CYS A 594 -6.12 -16.33 11.85
N LEU A 595 -6.82 -16.79 10.81
CA LEU A 595 -8.24 -17.12 10.92
C LEU A 595 -8.45 -18.25 11.94
N HIS A 596 -7.53 -19.22 11.99
CA HIS A 596 -7.60 -20.33 12.94
C HIS A 596 -7.51 -19.86 14.41
N SER A 597 -6.53 -19.01 14.75
CA SER A 597 -6.40 -18.46 16.11
C SER A 597 -7.60 -17.56 16.49
N PHE A 598 -8.10 -16.78 15.52
CA PHE A 598 -9.27 -15.93 15.72
C PHE A 598 -10.57 -16.74 15.90
N ILE A 599 -10.75 -17.81 15.12
CA ILE A 599 -11.84 -18.78 15.30
C ILE A 599 -11.71 -19.45 16.67
N GLN A 600 -10.53 -19.97 17.04
CA GLN A 600 -10.30 -20.64 18.32
C GLN A 600 -10.64 -19.76 19.53
N LYS A 601 -10.24 -18.48 19.54
CA LYS A 601 -10.60 -17.55 20.62
C LYS A 601 -12.10 -17.24 20.68
N ASN A 602 -12.83 -17.34 19.58
CA ASN A 602 -14.23 -16.90 19.47
C ASN A 602 -15.25 -18.03 19.28
N ILE A 603 -14.87 -19.31 19.35
CA ILE A 603 -15.80 -20.45 19.23
C ILE A 603 -16.95 -20.36 20.26
N ASN A 604 -16.65 -19.95 21.50
CA ASN A 604 -17.67 -19.77 22.54
C ASN A 604 -18.57 -18.55 22.26
N LEU A 605 -18.03 -17.50 21.62
CA LEU A 605 -18.79 -16.32 21.20
C LEU A 605 -19.70 -16.64 20.01
N TYR A 606 -19.21 -17.37 19.01
CA TYR A 606 -19.99 -17.86 17.88
C TYR A 606 -21.18 -18.71 18.35
N GLN A 607 -21.00 -19.50 19.40
CA GLN A 607 -22.10 -20.25 20.04
C GLN A 607 -23.14 -19.31 20.71
N GLN A 608 -22.73 -18.17 21.28
CA GLN A 608 -23.64 -17.17 21.84
C GLN A 608 -24.39 -16.36 20.76
N THR A 609 -23.73 -15.95 19.68
CA THR A 609 -24.38 -15.32 18.52
C THR A 609 -25.33 -16.28 17.82
N ARG A 610 -24.97 -17.57 17.74
CA ARG A 610 -25.82 -18.68 17.28
C ARG A 610 -27.06 -18.87 18.16
N PHE A 611 -26.95 -18.69 19.47
CA PHE A 611 -28.11 -18.73 20.39
C PHE A 611 -29.05 -17.54 20.19
N LYS A 612 -28.51 -16.33 20.01
CA LYS A 612 -29.32 -15.15 19.64
C LYS A 612 -29.98 -15.32 18.27
N PHE A 613 -29.29 -15.94 17.31
CA PHE A 613 -29.81 -16.30 15.98
C PHE A 613 -31.00 -17.25 16.05
N TYR A 614 -30.89 -18.36 16.81
CA TYR A 614 -32.05 -19.23 17.00
C TYR A 614 -33.19 -18.53 17.75
N HIS A 615 -32.90 -17.71 18.77
CA HIS A 615 -33.95 -16.99 19.49
C HIS A 615 -34.70 -15.96 18.63
N TYR A 616 -34.02 -15.33 17.66
CA TYR A 616 -34.61 -14.35 16.73
C TYR A 616 -35.33 -15.01 15.53
N LEU A 617 -34.92 -16.21 15.11
CA LEU A 617 -35.64 -17.03 14.13
C LEU A 617 -36.86 -17.76 14.72
N PHE A 618 -36.88 -17.97 16.04
CA PHE A 618 -37.98 -18.61 16.76
C PHE A 618 -39.07 -17.61 17.21
N LYS A 619 -38.74 -16.31 17.23
CA LYS A 619 -39.70 -15.20 17.32
C LYS A 619 -40.17 -14.83 15.92
#